data_AF-A0A944QVH7-F1
#
_entry.id   AF-A0A944QVH7-F1
#
_cell.length_a   1.000
_cell.length_b   1.000
_cell.length_c   1.000
_cell.angle_alpha   90.00
_cell.angle_beta   90.00
_cell.angle_gamma   90.00
#
_symmetry.space_group_name_H-M   'P 1'
#
loop_
_entity.id
_entity.type
_entity.pdbx_description
1 polymer ?
#
loop_
_entity_poly.entity_id
_entity_poly.type
_entity_poly.pdbx_seq_one_letter_code
_entity_poly.pdbx_strand_id
1 'polypeptide(L)'
;MQKQVFIQSLCAFLVVVLTACSGAAPKKKAFSHLEIADNAYDQGRWVEAEQHYHAITEMAPNDYYAWFRLGNSRLHQAKIEAAIHAYESSLQRDPRQPKPHHNLAEAYLMKAHQSLLRAQSLAEKSSYEWQAIEAKLNKLREIIYKPISDIPSPAKGLIRY
;
A
#
# COMPACT_ATOMS: atom_id res chain seq x y z
N MET A 1 -76.44 -18.49 -12.03
CA MET A 1 -75.15 -18.94 -11.47
C MET A 1 -74.07 -18.20 -12.26
N GLN A 2 -73.48 -17.13 -11.70
CA GLN A 2 -72.22 -17.14 -10.92
C GLN A 2 -71.03 -17.69 -11.72
N LYS A 3 -69.82 -17.13 -11.77
CA LYS A 3 -69.15 -15.91 -11.28
C LYS A 3 -67.74 -15.98 -11.93
N GLN A 4 -67.10 -14.82 -12.12
CA GLN A 4 -65.64 -14.62 -12.10
C GLN A 4 -64.78 -15.06 -13.30
N VAL A 5 -64.52 -14.06 -14.14
CA VAL A 5 -63.23 -13.82 -14.78
C VAL A 5 -62.21 -13.48 -13.69
N PHE A 6 -61.14 -14.27 -13.56
CA PHE A 6 -59.94 -14.03 -12.74
C PHE A 6 -58.76 -14.16 -13.70
N ILE A 7 -58.30 -13.07 -14.33
CA ILE A 7 -57.06 -12.37 -13.96
C ILE A 7 -56.16 -13.20 -13.04
N GLN A 8 -55.12 -13.81 -13.62
CA GLN A 8 -53.79 -13.80 -13.02
C GLN A 8 -52.75 -14.15 -14.08
N SER A 9 -52.13 -13.09 -14.59
CA SER A 9 -50.73 -13.14 -15.01
C SER A 9 -49.90 -13.78 -13.90
N LEU A 10 -49.11 -14.79 -14.22
CA LEU A 10 -47.79 -14.87 -13.61
C LEU A 10 -46.78 -15.49 -14.57
N CYS A 11 -45.96 -14.58 -15.07
CA CYS A 11 -44.78 -14.74 -15.86
C CYS A 11 -43.98 -16.01 -15.55
N ALA A 12 -43.56 -16.65 -16.64
CA ALA A 12 -42.32 -17.38 -16.74
C ALA A 12 -41.19 -16.67 -15.99
N PHE A 13 -40.45 -17.40 -15.16
CA PHE A 13 -38.99 -17.37 -15.05
C PHE A 13 -38.61 -18.33 -13.92
N LEU A 14 -38.37 -19.60 -14.27
CA LEU A 14 -37.69 -20.54 -13.38
C LEU A 14 -36.38 -20.91 -14.07
N VAL A 15 -35.45 -19.94 -14.05
CA VAL A 15 -34.09 -20.08 -14.53
C VAL A 15 -33.26 -20.73 -13.41
N VAL A 16 -32.87 -21.97 -13.69
CA VAL A 16 -31.52 -22.55 -13.56
C VAL A 16 -30.83 -22.52 -12.19
N VAL A 17 -30.43 -23.73 -11.80
CA VAL A 17 -29.65 -24.17 -10.64
C VAL A 17 -28.23 -23.57 -10.62
N LEU A 18 -27.64 -23.55 -9.41
CA LEU A 18 -26.22 -23.36 -9.04
C LEU A 18 -25.85 -21.88 -8.85
N THR A 19 -25.45 -21.43 -7.66
CA THR A 19 -24.19 -21.83 -7.02
C THR A 19 -24.25 -21.79 -5.50
N ALA A 20 -23.59 -22.78 -4.90
CA ALA A 20 -23.34 -22.94 -3.49
C ALA A 20 -22.79 -21.66 -2.82
N CYS A 21 -23.43 -21.25 -1.72
CA CYS A 21 -22.80 -20.41 -0.71
C CYS A 21 -21.69 -21.20 0.01
N SER A 22 -20.52 -21.36 -0.61
CA SER A 22 -19.31 -21.82 0.09
C SER A 22 -18.64 -20.64 0.78
N GLY A 23 -19.27 -20.11 1.83
CA GLY A 23 -18.80 -18.98 2.65
C GLY A 23 -17.61 -19.31 3.58
N ALA A 24 -16.68 -20.17 3.16
CA ALA A 24 -15.52 -20.58 3.95
C ALA A 24 -14.17 -20.48 3.20
N ALA A 25 -14.18 -20.07 1.92
CA ALA A 25 -13.00 -20.08 1.06
C ALA A 25 -12.02 -18.87 1.19
N PRO A 26 -12.44 -17.62 1.45
CA PRO A 26 -11.53 -16.46 1.38
C PRO A 26 -10.45 -16.48 2.47
N LYS A 27 -10.83 -16.82 3.72
CA LYS A 27 -9.93 -16.77 4.87
C LYS A 27 -8.82 -17.81 4.79
N LYS A 28 -9.14 -19.07 4.42
CA LYS A 28 -8.12 -20.14 4.29
C LYS A 28 -7.10 -19.87 3.19
N LYS A 29 -7.53 -19.28 2.06
CA LYS A 29 -6.59 -18.90 0.99
C LYS A 29 -5.70 -17.72 1.42
N ALA A 30 -6.25 -16.71 2.09
CA ALA A 30 -5.46 -15.59 2.61
C ALA A 30 -4.32 -16.03 3.55
N PHE A 31 -4.57 -17.02 4.43
CA PHE A 31 -3.51 -17.57 5.32
C PHE A 31 -2.35 -18.19 4.54
N SER A 32 -2.60 -18.90 3.43
CA SER A 32 -1.51 -19.49 2.63
C SER A 32 -0.64 -18.44 1.93
N HIS A 33 -1.21 -17.29 1.58
CA HIS A 33 -0.43 -16.20 1.00
C HIS A 33 0.40 -15.45 2.04
N LEU A 34 -0.07 -15.35 3.29
CA LEU A 34 0.61 -14.58 4.34
C LEU A 34 1.98 -15.16 4.69
N GLU A 35 2.08 -16.46 4.89
CA GLU A 35 3.36 -17.11 5.22
C GLU A 35 4.40 -16.93 4.12
N ILE A 36 3.99 -17.09 2.86
CA ILE A 36 4.86 -16.87 1.69
C ILE A 36 5.25 -15.39 1.59
N ALA A 37 4.29 -14.47 1.77
CA ALA A 37 4.54 -13.04 1.72
C ALA A 37 5.55 -12.58 2.77
N ASP A 38 5.36 -12.98 4.03
CA ASP A 38 6.26 -12.63 5.13
C ASP A 38 7.65 -13.26 4.92
N ASN A 39 7.74 -14.53 4.47
CA ASN A 39 9.03 -15.15 4.16
C ASN A 39 9.76 -14.49 2.98
N ALA A 40 9.03 -14.09 1.94
CA ALA A 40 9.57 -13.32 0.82
C ALA A 40 10.06 -11.96 1.28
N TYR A 41 9.28 -11.28 2.13
CA TYR A 41 9.61 -9.99 2.70
C TYR A 41 10.90 -10.04 3.54
N ASP A 42 11.00 -11.02 4.45
CA ASP A 42 12.16 -11.16 5.33
C ASP A 42 13.45 -11.50 4.58
N GLN A 43 13.33 -12.17 3.43
CA GLN A 43 14.46 -12.46 2.52
C GLN A 43 14.73 -11.34 1.51
N GLY A 44 13.96 -10.25 1.53
CA GLY A 44 14.11 -9.14 0.59
C GLY A 44 13.71 -9.46 -0.85
N ARG A 45 12.93 -10.53 -1.07
CA ARG A 45 12.35 -10.86 -2.38
C ARG A 45 11.11 -10.01 -2.63
N TRP A 46 11.35 -8.73 -2.88
CA TRP A 46 10.30 -7.70 -2.91
C TRP A 46 9.22 -7.94 -3.95
N VAL A 47 9.58 -8.47 -5.12
CA VAL A 47 8.62 -8.78 -6.20
C VAL A 47 7.66 -9.89 -5.77
N GLU A 48 8.18 -10.95 -5.14
CA GLU A 48 7.39 -12.07 -4.63
C GLU A 48 6.52 -11.61 -3.45
N ALA A 49 7.09 -10.83 -2.52
CA ALA A 49 6.35 -10.24 -1.41
C ALA A 49 5.18 -9.38 -1.91
N GLU A 50 5.42 -8.50 -2.90
CA GLU A 50 4.37 -7.69 -3.51
C GLU A 50 3.25 -8.55 -4.09
N GLN A 51 3.57 -9.62 -4.84
CA GLN A 51 2.56 -10.51 -5.43
C GLN A 51 1.66 -11.13 -4.37
N HIS A 52 2.25 -11.67 -3.30
CA HIS A 52 1.48 -12.34 -2.26
C HIS A 52 0.72 -11.35 -1.36
N TYR A 53 1.31 -10.21 -0.98
CA TYR A 53 0.56 -9.19 -0.25
C TYR A 53 -0.57 -8.59 -1.08
N HIS A 54 -0.38 -8.39 -2.38
CA HIS A 54 -1.47 -7.95 -3.26
C HIS A 54 -2.64 -8.93 -3.26
N ALA A 55 -2.37 -10.24 -3.40
CA ALA A 55 -3.41 -11.26 -3.32
C ALA A 55 -4.15 -11.23 -1.96
N ILE A 56 -3.45 -10.99 -0.85
CA ILE A 56 -4.09 -10.81 0.47
C ILE A 56 -4.99 -9.58 0.47
N THR A 57 -4.57 -8.46 -0.13
CA THR A 57 -5.43 -7.26 -0.23
C THR A 57 -6.68 -7.48 -1.08
N GLU A 58 -6.66 -8.40 -2.04
CA GLU A 58 -7.84 -8.78 -2.83
C GLU A 58 -8.79 -9.70 -2.05
N MET A 59 -8.24 -10.63 -1.26
CA MET A 59 -9.03 -11.59 -0.45
C MET A 59 -9.56 -11.01 0.86
N ALA A 60 -8.77 -10.13 1.48
CA ALA A 60 -9.03 -9.51 2.76
C ALA A 60 -8.82 -7.98 2.62
N PRO A 61 -9.71 -7.28 1.91
CA PRO A 61 -9.52 -5.89 1.57
C PRO A 61 -9.44 -4.95 2.77
N ASN A 62 -9.85 -5.36 3.97
CA ASN A 62 -9.77 -4.58 5.21
C ASN A 62 -8.50 -4.87 6.05
N ASP A 63 -7.62 -5.76 5.59
CA ASP A 63 -6.37 -6.06 6.30
C ASP A 63 -5.35 -4.94 6.12
N TYR A 64 -5.25 -4.06 7.12
CA TYR A 64 -4.31 -2.93 7.06
C TYR A 64 -2.84 -3.41 6.99
N TYR A 65 -2.50 -4.55 7.60
CA TYR A 65 -1.12 -5.05 7.64
C TYR A 65 -0.67 -5.48 6.25
N ALA A 66 -1.54 -6.16 5.50
CA ALA A 66 -1.27 -6.53 4.11
C ALA A 66 -1.05 -5.28 3.22
N TRP A 67 -1.88 -4.24 3.37
CA TRP A 67 -1.68 -2.97 2.66
C TRP A 67 -0.37 -2.27 3.04
N PHE A 68 -0.01 -2.26 4.33
CA PHE A 68 1.27 -1.70 4.79
C PHE A 68 2.47 -2.43 4.19
N ARG A 69 2.48 -3.77 4.24
CA ARG A 69 3.57 -4.58 3.71
C ARG A 69 3.65 -4.55 2.17
N LEU A 70 2.51 -4.43 1.49
CA LEU A 70 2.46 -4.16 0.06
C LEU A 70 3.16 -2.83 -0.27
N GLY A 71 2.92 -1.79 0.53
CA GLY A 71 3.61 -0.50 0.42
C GLY A 71 5.13 -0.62 0.57
N ASN A 72 5.59 -1.30 1.62
CA ASN A 72 7.02 -1.53 1.85
C ASN A 72 7.67 -2.29 0.68
N SER A 73 7.02 -3.37 0.23
CA SER A 73 7.52 -4.21 -0.88
C SER A 73 7.63 -3.41 -2.18
N ARG A 74 6.69 -2.50 -2.45
CA ARG A 74 6.72 -1.60 -3.61
C ARG A 74 7.78 -0.50 -3.47
N LEU A 75 7.96 0.05 -2.27
CA LEU A 75 8.95 1.10 -2.02
C LEU A 75 10.37 0.57 -2.23
N HIS A 76 10.67 -0.65 -1.76
CA HIS A 76 11.96 -1.31 -2.01
C HIS A 76 12.24 -1.58 -3.50
N GLN A 77 11.21 -1.62 -4.33
CA GLN A 77 11.32 -1.73 -5.79
C GLN A 77 11.35 -0.35 -6.48
N ALA A 78 11.46 0.75 -5.73
CA ALA A 78 11.34 2.12 -6.22
C ALA A 78 10.01 2.44 -6.94
N LYS A 79 8.96 1.65 -6.69
CA LYS A 79 7.59 1.90 -7.19
C LYS A 79 6.89 2.90 -6.26
N ILE A 80 7.39 4.14 -6.23
CA ILE A 80 7.06 5.15 -5.23
C ILE A 80 5.54 5.44 -5.17
N GLU A 81 4.90 5.69 -6.31
CA GLU A 81 3.47 6.00 -6.38
C GLU A 81 2.61 4.83 -5.89
N ALA A 82 2.97 3.61 -6.28
CA ALA A 82 2.24 2.41 -5.88
C ALA A 82 2.42 2.11 -4.37
N ALA A 83 3.56 2.50 -3.80
CA ALA A 83 3.82 2.44 -2.36
C ALA A 83 2.96 3.46 -1.59
N ILE A 84 2.93 4.72 -2.05
CA ILE A 84 2.09 5.79 -1.48
C ILE A 84 0.63 5.32 -1.42
N HIS A 85 0.07 4.83 -2.52
CA HIS A 85 -1.30 4.33 -2.57
C HIS A 85 -1.55 3.21 -1.55
N ALA A 86 -0.61 2.27 -1.40
CA ALA A 86 -0.74 1.16 -0.47
C ALA A 86 -0.67 1.62 1.00
N TYR A 87 0.19 2.58 1.33
CA TYR A 87 0.22 3.17 2.67
C TYR A 87 -1.03 3.99 2.99
N GLU A 88 -1.51 4.82 2.06
CA GLU A 88 -2.78 5.53 2.20
C GLU A 88 -3.93 4.54 2.41
N SER A 89 -3.95 3.43 1.64
CA SER A 89 -4.92 2.35 1.82
C SER A 89 -4.82 1.71 3.20
N SER A 90 -3.61 1.44 3.71
CA SER A 90 -3.41 0.94 5.08
C SER A 90 -3.99 1.91 6.11
N LEU A 91 -3.73 3.21 5.96
CA LEU A 91 -4.17 4.25 6.90
C LEU A 91 -5.67 4.53 6.85
N GLN A 92 -6.32 4.34 5.70
CA GLN A 92 -7.78 4.39 5.60
C GLN A 92 -8.45 3.31 6.46
N ARG A 93 -7.78 2.18 6.69
CA ARG A 93 -8.30 1.04 7.46
C ARG A 93 -7.94 1.12 8.93
N ASP A 94 -6.70 1.48 9.24
CA ASP A 94 -6.27 1.81 10.59
C ASP A 94 -5.40 3.08 10.60
N PRO A 95 -6.00 4.24 10.91
CA PRO A 95 -5.31 5.53 10.86
C PRO A 95 -4.34 5.74 12.03
N ARG A 96 -4.36 4.88 13.06
CA ARG A 96 -3.58 5.07 14.30
C ARG A 96 -2.19 4.43 14.24
N GLN A 97 -1.85 3.77 13.13
CA GLN A 97 -0.60 3.03 12.99
C GLN A 97 0.57 3.97 12.68
N PRO A 98 1.59 4.09 13.56
CA PRO A 98 2.70 5.01 13.32
C PRO A 98 3.59 4.61 12.13
N LYS A 99 3.76 3.30 11.90
CA LYS A 99 4.67 2.78 10.86
C LYS A 99 4.25 3.19 9.44
N PRO A 100 3.00 3.00 8.99
CA PRO A 100 2.57 3.49 7.68
C PRO A 100 2.70 5.02 7.51
N HIS A 101 2.45 5.82 8.55
CA HIS A 101 2.64 7.28 8.48
C HIS A 101 4.11 7.65 8.23
N HIS A 102 5.03 7.01 8.95
CA HIS A 102 6.47 7.20 8.77
C HIS A 102 6.90 6.81 7.35
N ASN A 103 6.53 5.61 6.89
CA ASN A 103 6.93 5.12 5.57
C ASN A 103 6.25 5.89 4.42
N LEU A 104 5.05 6.43 4.64
CA LEU A 104 4.39 7.34 3.71
C LEU A 104 5.13 8.66 3.58
N ALA A 105 5.62 9.22 4.69
CA ALA A 105 6.46 10.42 4.67
C ALA A 105 7.77 10.16 3.89
N GLU A 106 8.43 9.02 4.10
CA GLU A 106 9.61 8.62 3.32
C GLU A 106 9.29 8.51 1.82
N ALA A 107 8.16 7.87 1.47
CA ALA A 107 7.74 7.75 0.08
C ALA A 107 7.46 9.12 -0.58
N TYR A 108 6.87 10.07 0.15
CA TYR A 108 6.70 11.43 -0.36
C TYR A 108 8.03 12.19 -0.52
N LEU A 109 9.00 12.00 0.39
CA LEU A 109 10.34 12.58 0.25
C LEU A 109 11.05 12.01 -0.98
N MET A 110 10.94 10.70 -1.22
CA MET A 110 11.47 10.07 -2.44
C MET A 110 10.79 10.59 -3.71
N LYS A 111 9.46 10.78 -3.69
CA LYS A 111 8.72 11.38 -4.81
C LYS A 111 9.15 12.81 -5.09
N ALA A 112 9.36 13.61 -4.04
CA ALA A 112 9.88 14.97 -4.17
C ALA A 112 11.30 14.97 -4.76
N HIS A 113 12.16 14.07 -4.30
CA HIS A 113 13.52 13.89 -4.83
C HIS A 113 13.49 13.52 -6.33
N GLN A 114 12.67 12.54 -6.72
CA GLN A 114 12.50 12.15 -8.13
C GLN A 114 11.99 13.31 -9.00
N SER A 115 11.02 14.07 -8.49
CA SER A 115 10.46 15.24 -9.20
C SER A 115 11.49 16.34 -9.38
N LEU A 116 12.33 16.59 -8.37
CA LEU A 116 13.42 17.56 -8.44
C LEU A 116 14.52 17.12 -9.39
N LEU A 117 14.90 15.84 -9.42
CA LEU A 117 15.87 15.32 -10.41
C LEU A 117 15.36 15.52 -11.84
N ARG A 118 14.06 15.25 -12.08
CA ARG A 118 13.45 15.52 -13.38
C ARG A 118 13.54 17.00 -13.74
N ALA A 119 13.17 17.89 -12.81
CA ALA A 119 13.28 19.34 -13.03
C ALA A 119 14.73 19.77 -13.31
N GLN A 120 15.70 19.23 -12.56
CA GLN A 120 17.13 19.51 -12.75
C GLN A 120 17.62 19.11 -14.14
N SER A 121 17.18 17.94 -14.65
CA SER A 121 17.57 17.45 -15.96
C SER A 121 17.11 18.33 -17.13
N LEU A 122 16.11 19.18 -16.89
CA LEU A 122 15.53 20.10 -17.86
C LEU A 122 16.05 21.54 -17.71
N ALA A 123 16.68 21.87 -16.58
CA ALA A 123 17.16 23.21 -16.28
C ALA A 123 18.58 23.43 -16.82
N GLU A 124 18.84 24.64 -17.35
CA GLU A 124 20.19 25.04 -17.74
C GLU A 124 21.08 25.17 -16.50
N LYS A 125 22.26 24.55 -16.51
CA LYS A 125 23.15 24.47 -15.34
C LYS A 125 23.59 25.83 -14.78
N SER A 126 23.65 26.85 -15.63
CA SER A 126 23.98 28.23 -15.25
C SER A 126 22.81 29.00 -14.63
N SER A 127 21.59 28.48 -14.70
CA SER A 127 20.39 29.19 -14.27
C SER A 127 20.23 29.21 -12.75
N TYR A 128 19.50 30.20 -12.25
CA TYR A 128 19.13 30.28 -10.84
C TYR A 128 18.27 29.08 -10.41
N GLU A 129 17.36 28.64 -11.28
CA GLU A 129 16.49 27.49 -11.03
C GLU A 129 17.29 26.21 -10.79
N TRP A 130 18.33 25.96 -11.60
CA TRP A 130 19.18 24.79 -11.41
C TRP A 130 19.88 24.80 -10.05
N GLN A 131 20.41 25.95 -9.64
CA GLN A 131 21.08 26.11 -8.34
C GLN A 131 20.10 25.90 -7.18
N ALA A 132 18.89 26.45 -7.29
CA ALA A 132 17.84 26.27 -6.29
C ALA A 132 17.38 24.81 -6.19
N ILE A 133 17.28 24.10 -7.31
CA ILE A 133 16.95 22.66 -7.34
C ILE A 133 18.06 21.83 -6.69
N GLU A 134 19.33 22.11 -7.03
CA GLU A 134 20.48 21.41 -6.45
C GLU A 134 20.55 21.57 -4.93
N ALA A 135 20.29 22.79 -4.41
CA ALA A 135 20.23 23.02 -2.98
C ALA A 135 19.14 22.18 -2.28
N LYS A 136 17.95 22.06 -2.88
CA LYS A 136 16.86 21.21 -2.35
C LYS A 136 17.22 19.73 -2.40
N LEU A 137 17.84 19.27 -3.49
CA LEU A 137 18.30 17.88 -3.64
C LEU A 137 19.37 17.53 -2.60
N ASN A 138 20.32 18.42 -2.33
CA ASN A 138 21.30 18.24 -1.25
C ASN A 138 20.60 18.03 0.11
N LYS A 139 19.62 18.86 0.44
CA LYS A 139 18.87 18.73 1.70
C LYS A 139 18.07 17.43 1.77
N LEU A 140 17.40 17.04 0.69
CA LEU A 140 16.67 15.77 0.65
C LEU A 140 17.61 14.57 0.76
N ARG A 141 18.80 14.62 0.15
CA ARG A 141 19.80 13.55 0.28
C ARG A 141 20.26 13.37 1.74
N GLU A 142 20.43 14.47 2.48
CA GLU A 142 20.70 14.39 3.93
C GLU A 142 19.55 13.77 4.72
N ILE A 143 18.29 13.98 4.32
CA ILE A 143 17.15 13.43 5.05
C ILE A 143 16.93 11.96 4.72
N ILE A 144 17.04 11.59 3.44
CA ILE A 144 16.71 10.25 2.94
C ILE A 144 17.85 9.24 3.21
N TYR A 145 19.11 9.67 3.05
CA TYR A 145 20.25 8.74 3.06
C TYR A 145 21.14 8.84 4.30
N LYS A 146 20.81 9.72 5.26
CA LYS A 146 21.56 9.77 6.51
C LYS A 146 21.22 8.55 7.36
N PRO A 147 22.22 7.74 7.77
CA PRO A 147 21.99 6.57 8.60
C PRO A 147 21.23 6.91 9.89
N ILE A 148 20.28 6.06 10.28
CA ILE A 148 19.56 6.20 11.57
C ILE A 148 20.54 6.19 12.75
N SER A 149 21.69 5.54 12.63
CA SER A 149 22.78 5.58 13.62
C SER A 149 23.28 6.98 13.93
N ASP A 150 23.10 7.92 12.98
CA ASP A 150 23.58 9.29 13.07
C ASP A 150 22.47 10.24 13.57
N ILE A 151 21.28 9.69 13.85
CA ILE A 151 20.22 10.37 14.58
C ILE A 151 20.49 10.12 16.06
N PRO A 152 20.74 11.16 16.88
CA PRO A 152 20.93 10.98 18.31
C PRO A 152 19.73 10.23 18.89
N SER A 153 19.97 9.04 19.46
CA SER A 153 18.93 8.31 20.17
C SER A 153 18.34 9.27 21.20
N PRO A 154 17.00 9.51 21.23
CA PRO A 154 16.41 10.07 22.43
C PRO A 154 16.81 9.10 23.55
N ALA A 155 17.47 9.64 24.58
CA ALA A 155 18.15 8.86 25.59
C ALA A 155 17.27 7.71 26.10
N LYS A 156 17.88 6.55 26.39
CA LYS A 156 17.28 5.38 27.06
C LYS A 156 16.83 5.69 28.50
N GLY A 157 15.98 6.70 28.68
CA GLY A 157 15.32 7.04 29.93
C GLY A 157 13.85 7.29 29.63
N LEU A 158 12.96 6.63 30.36
CA LEU A 158 11.51 6.49 30.10
C LEU A 158 11.28 5.40 29.05
N ILE A 159 11.15 4.12 29.43
CA ILE A 159 10.01 3.58 30.18
C ILE A 159 10.51 2.38 31.01
N ARG A 160 10.31 2.44 32.32
CA ARG A 160 10.21 1.24 33.17
C ARG A 160 8.75 0.80 33.14
N TYR A 161 8.50 -0.44 32.74
CA TYR A 161 7.39 -1.23 33.26
C TYR A 161 8.01 -2.44 33.95
#